data_AF-A0A1N7JK10-F1
#
_entry.id   AF-A0A1N7JK10-F1
#
_cell.length_a   1.000
_cell.length_b   1.000
_cell.length_c   1.000
_cell.angle_alpha   90.00
_cell.angle_beta   90.00
_cell.angle_gamma   90.00
#
_symmetry.space_group_name_H-M   'P 1'
#
loop_
_entity.id
_entity.type
_entity.pdbx_description
1 polymer ?
#
loop_
_entity_poly.entity_id
_entity_poly.type
_entity_poly.pdbx_seq_one_letter_code
_entity_poly.pdbx_strand_id
1 'polypeptide(L)'
;MLIVYLFFQKIFTGGIGGEKGGSVVWDRNKRCPLREEGERVLYAGRSIRGVIIEDHCSNCGAPAVFSEEYVACCCLVCNEWLEGNCGNPDCDICLRRLATPFPPDVFSG
;
A
#
# COMPACT_ATOMS: atom_id res chain seq x y z
N MET A 1 -3.87 -1.98 18.06
CA MET A 1 -2.45 -2.38 18.17
C MET A 1 -2.16 -3.87 17.95
N LEU A 2 -3.12 -4.79 18.08
CA LEU A 2 -2.88 -6.22 17.76
C LEU A 2 -2.66 -6.51 16.26
N ILE A 3 -3.29 -5.74 15.36
CA ILE A 3 -3.24 -5.97 13.90
C ILE A 3 -1.80 -5.80 13.37
N VAL A 4 -1.07 -4.80 13.86
CA VAL A 4 0.34 -4.55 13.48
C VAL A 4 1.26 -5.71 13.91
N TYR A 5 0.98 -6.33 15.07
CA TYR A 5 1.79 -7.42 15.61
C TYR A 5 1.64 -8.74 14.84
N LEU A 6 0.42 -9.05 14.38
CA LEU A 6 0.16 -10.24 13.57
C LEU A 6 0.77 -10.13 12.17
N PHE A 7 0.91 -8.92 11.63
CA PHE A 7 1.63 -8.67 10.37
C PHE A 7 3.14 -8.92 10.52
N PHE A 8 3.75 -8.44 11.62
CA PHE A 8 5.19 -8.61 11.87
C PHE A 8 5.61 -10.08 12.01
N GLN A 9 4.75 -10.96 12.55
CA GLN A 9 5.04 -12.40 12.65
C GLN A 9 5.06 -13.12 11.29
N LYS A 10 4.37 -12.60 10.27
CA LYS A 10 4.30 -13.24 8.94
C LYS A 10 5.56 -12.99 8.09
N ILE A 11 6.32 -11.92 8.38
CA ILE A 11 7.59 -11.61 7.70
C ILE A 11 8.75 -12.45 8.25
N PHE A 12 8.80 -12.71 9.55
CA PHE A 12 9.96 -13.37 10.17
C PHE A 12 9.96 -14.91 10.10
N THR A 13 8.84 -15.57 9.79
CA THR A 13 8.80 -17.04 9.63
C THR A 13 9.10 -17.53 8.21
N GLY A 14 9.44 -16.64 7.28
CA GLY A 14 9.80 -16.98 5.90
C GLY A 14 11.27 -17.38 5.76
N GLY A 15 11.58 -18.65 6.04
CA GLY A 15 12.92 -19.22 5.88
C GLY A 15 13.49 -19.14 4.46
N ILE A 16 14.82 -19.12 4.40
CA ILE A 16 15.69 -19.63 3.33
C ILE A 16 14.98 -20.46 2.24
N GLY A 17 14.95 -19.94 1.02
CA GLY A 17 14.75 -20.74 -0.20
C GLY A 17 13.69 -20.21 -1.16
N GLY A 18 14.11 -19.99 -2.40
CA GLY A 18 13.24 -20.11 -3.57
C GLY A 18 12.72 -18.80 -4.15
N GLU A 19 13.18 -18.52 -5.37
CA GLU A 19 12.55 -17.72 -6.42
C GLU A 19 11.07 -17.38 -6.14
N LYS A 20 10.75 -16.11 -5.88
CA LYS A 20 9.36 -15.65 -5.86
C LYS A 20 9.15 -14.67 -7.00
N GLY A 21 8.69 -15.22 -8.13
CA GLY A 21 8.01 -14.43 -9.15
C GLY A 21 6.86 -13.68 -8.48
N GLY A 22 6.83 -12.35 -8.64
CA GLY A 22 5.82 -11.49 -8.05
C GLY A 22 4.42 -12.00 -8.39
N SER A 23 3.61 -12.30 -7.37
CA SER A 23 2.22 -12.66 -7.56
C SER A 23 1.46 -11.43 -8.05
N VAL A 24 0.82 -11.57 -9.20
CA VAL A 24 -0.17 -10.61 -9.68
C VAL A 24 -1.43 -10.85 -8.87
N VAL A 25 -1.80 -9.90 -8.01
CA VAL A 25 -2.88 -10.08 -7.03
C VAL A 25 -4.23 -9.60 -7.57
N TRP A 26 -4.25 -8.67 -8.52
CA TRP A 26 -5.52 -8.15 -9.05
C TRP A 26 -5.47 -7.79 -10.53
N ASP A 27 -6.47 -8.26 -11.28
CA ASP A 27 -6.83 -7.79 -12.61
C ASP A 27 -8.36 -7.92 -12.80
N ARG A 28 -9.06 -6.81 -13.07
CA ARG A 28 -10.49 -6.83 -13.44
C ARG A 28 -10.77 -6.38 -14.88
N ASN A 29 -9.80 -5.83 -15.63
CA ASN A 29 -9.95 -5.45 -17.05
C ASN A 29 -8.64 -4.98 -17.75
N LYS A 30 -7.50 -5.65 -17.53
CA LYS A 30 -6.19 -5.37 -18.17
C LYS A 30 -5.64 -3.93 -18.07
N ARG A 31 -5.86 -3.23 -16.95
CA ARG A 31 -5.10 -2.00 -16.63
C ARG A 31 -4.18 -2.27 -15.45
N CYS A 32 -2.89 -2.39 -15.74
CA CYS A 32 -1.74 -2.48 -14.84
C CYS A 32 -1.99 -3.31 -13.55
N PRO A 33 -1.58 -4.59 -13.51
CA PRO A 33 -1.81 -5.44 -12.34
C PRO A 33 -1.09 -4.90 -11.09
N LEU A 34 -1.76 -4.99 -9.94
CA LEU A 34 -1.13 -4.82 -8.63
C LEU A 34 -0.18 -6.01 -8.37
N ARG A 35 1.06 -5.71 -8.02
CA ARG A 35 2.10 -6.70 -7.76
C ARG A 35 2.73 -6.44 -6.41
N GLU A 36 2.99 -7.50 -5.67
CA GLU A 36 3.78 -7.45 -4.45
C GLU A 36 5.19 -7.96 -4.74
N GLU A 37 6.19 -7.15 -4.38
CA GLU A 37 7.60 -7.49 -4.44
C GLU A 37 8.26 -7.18 -3.09
N GLY A 38 8.39 -8.20 -2.26
CA GLY A 38 8.96 -8.07 -0.91
C GLY A 38 8.09 -7.17 -0.02
N GLU A 39 8.66 -6.06 0.44
CA GLU A 39 8.00 -5.05 1.30
C GLU A 39 7.38 -3.89 0.49
N ARG A 40 7.16 -4.09 -0.81
CA ARG A 40 6.66 -3.06 -1.71
C ARG A 40 5.52 -3.57 -2.56
N VAL A 41 4.58 -2.67 -2.82
CA VAL A 41 3.51 -2.89 -3.78
C VAL A 41 3.76 -2.00 -5.00
N LEU A 42 3.76 -2.62 -6.18
CA LEU A 42 3.92 -1.97 -7.46
C LEU A 42 2.57 -1.83 -8.16
N TYR A 43 2.34 -0.64 -8.71
CA TYR A 43 1.18 -0.31 -9.52
C TYR A 43 1.55 0.72 -10.58
N ALA A 44 1.20 0.46 -11.84
CA ALA A 44 1.41 1.39 -12.97
C ALA A 44 2.84 1.98 -13.07
N GLY A 45 3.87 1.18 -12.77
CA GLY A 45 5.29 1.61 -12.80
C GLY A 45 5.74 2.41 -11.58
N ARG A 46 4.86 2.64 -10.60
CA ARG A 46 5.16 3.27 -9.31
C ARG A 46 5.16 2.20 -8.22
N SER A 47 5.88 2.45 -7.14
CA SER A 47 5.95 1.53 -5.99
C SER A 47 5.82 2.27 -4.67
N ILE A 48 5.10 1.70 -3.72
CA ILE A 48 5.02 2.18 -2.33
C ILE A 48 5.51 1.09 -1.37
N ARG A 49 6.08 1.48 -0.21
CA ARG A 49 6.35 0.54 0.88
C ARG A 49 5.06 0.15 1.57
N GLY A 50 4.80 -1.15 1.62
CA GLY A 50 3.56 -1.70 2.16
C GLY A 50 3.25 -3.08 1.63
N VAL A 51 2.08 -3.57 2.00
CA VAL A 51 1.57 -4.91 1.68
C VAL A 51 0.12 -4.83 1.23
N ILE A 52 -0.29 -5.73 0.33
CA ILE A 52 -1.70 -5.87 -0.05
C ILE A 52 -2.43 -6.59 1.09
N ILE A 53 -3.59 -6.05 1.47
CA ILE A 53 -4.43 -6.62 2.51
C ILE A 53 -5.72 -7.18 1.92
N GLU A 54 -6.45 -7.96 2.72
CA GLU A 54 -7.74 -8.57 2.31
C GLU A 54 -8.88 -7.53 2.21
N ASP A 55 -8.63 -6.28 2.60
CA ASP A 55 -9.56 -5.18 2.44
C ASP A 55 -9.62 -4.69 0.99
N HIS A 56 -10.71 -4.04 0.60
CA HIS A 56 -10.97 -3.63 -0.77
C HIS A 56 -11.50 -2.20 -0.82
N CYS A 57 -11.01 -1.44 -1.80
CA CYS A 57 -11.53 -0.11 -2.07
C CYS A 57 -13.02 -0.20 -2.45
N SER A 58 -13.87 0.50 -1.70
CA SER A 58 -15.32 0.54 -1.97
C SER A 58 -15.67 1.22 -3.30
N ASN A 59 -14.76 2.04 -3.84
CA ASN A 59 -14.95 2.78 -5.08
C ASN A 59 -14.69 1.91 -6.33
N CYS A 60 -13.53 1.23 -6.39
CA CYS A 60 -13.12 0.45 -7.57
C CYS A 60 -13.14 -1.08 -7.36
N GLY A 61 -13.24 -1.56 -6.13
CA GLY A 61 -13.14 -2.98 -5.78
C GLY A 61 -11.74 -3.59 -5.93
N ALA A 62 -10.70 -2.76 -6.06
CA ALA A 62 -9.30 -3.21 -6.01
C ALA A 62 -8.87 -3.45 -4.56
N PRO A 63 -7.94 -4.40 -4.31
CA PRO A 63 -7.47 -4.66 -2.96
C PRO A 63 -6.72 -3.45 -2.42
N ALA A 64 -6.89 -3.21 -1.13
CA ALA A 64 -6.25 -2.11 -0.43
C ALA A 64 -4.78 -2.45 -0.14
N VAL A 65 -3.96 -1.41 -0.07
CA VAL A 65 -2.55 -1.49 0.28
C VAL A 65 -2.35 -0.79 1.62
N PHE A 66 -1.84 -1.53 2.59
CA PHE A 66 -1.44 -0.96 3.87
C PHE A 66 -0.02 -0.39 3.74
N SER A 67 0.11 0.92 3.92
CA SER A 67 1.42 1.57 3.95
C SER A 67 1.98 1.55 5.36
N GLU A 68 3.13 0.91 5.54
CA GLU A 68 3.84 0.89 6.82
C GLU A 68 4.42 2.25 7.20
N GLU A 69 4.78 3.07 6.22
CA GLU A 69 5.35 4.41 6.42
C GLU A 69 4.35 5.38 7.05
N TYR A 70 3.11 5.33 6.58
CA TYR A 70 2.03 6.22 7.03
C TYR A 70 1.05 5.53 7.98
N VAL A 71 1.25 4.23 8.25
CA VAL A 71 0.36 3.38 9.06
C VAL A 71 -1.09 3.55 8.63
N ALA A 72 -1.33 3.52 7.31
CA ALA A 72 -2.61 3.86 6.71
C ALA A 72 -2.90 3.02 5.46
N CYS A 73 -4.17 2.66 5.27
CA CYS A 73 -4.65 1.96 4.08
C CYS A 73 -4.88 2.92 2.92
N CYS A 74 -4.51 2.50 1.72
CA CYS A 74 -4.72 3.26 0.49
C CYS A 74 -5.15 2.37 -0.68
N CYS A 75 -5.80 2.98 -1.66
CA CYS A 75 -6.07 2.36 -2.94
C CYS A 75 -5.10 2.92 -3.97
N LEU A 76 -4.15 2.11 -4.45
CA LEU A 76 -3.21 2.52 -5.50
C LEU A 76 -3.89 2.74 -6.87
N VAL A 77 -5.02 2.06 -7.10
CA VAL A 77 -5.81 2.20 -8.34
C VAL A 77 -6.53 3.53 -8.39
N CYS A 78 -7.21 3.92 -7.31
CA CYS A 78 -7.89 5.20 -7.21
C CYS A 78 -6.95 6.35 -6.78
N ASN A 79 -5.73 6.02 -6.37
CA ASN A 79 -4.74 6.94 -5.83
C ASN A 79 -5.26 7.75 -4.63
N GLU A 80 -5.99 7.09 -3.73
CA GLU A 80 -6.62 7.73 -2.57
C GLU A 80 -6.31 6.97 -1.27
N TRP A 81 -6.21 7.69 -0.17
CA TRP A 81 -6.16 7.09 1.17
C TRP A 81 -7.56 6.65 1.57
N LEU A 82 -7.69 5.40 1.99
CA LEU A 82 -8.97 4.87 2.50
C LEU A 82 -9.19 5.29 3.96
N GLU A 83 -8.12 5.64 4.66
CA GLU A 83 -8.16 6.12 6.04
C GLU A 83 -7.95 7.63 6.15
N GLY A 84 -8.83 8.29 6.91
CA GLY A 84 -8.75 9.71 7.22
C GLY A 84 -7.58 10.07 8.14
N ASN A 85 -7.50 11.34 8.55
CA ASN A 85 -6.50 11.78 9.53
C ASN A 85 -6.87 11.21 10.91
N CYS A 86 -5.87 10.98 11.76
CA CYS A 86 -6.08 10.47 13.12
C CYS A 86 -6.77 11.47 14.07
N GLY A 87 -7.15 12.66 13.59
CA GLY A 87 -7.78 13.72 14.38
C GLY A 87 -6.82 14.55 15.23
N ASN A 88 -5.55 14.17 15.33
CA ASN A 88 -4.52 14.95 16.02
C ASN A 88 -3.81 15.91 15.04
N PRO A 89 -3.92 17.24 15.22
CA PRO A 89 -3.27 18.23 14.36
C PRO A 89 -1.74 18.22 14.46
N ASP A 90 -1.18 17.76 15.58
CA ASP A 90 0.26 17.71 15.83
C ASP A 90 0.88 16.33 15.50
N CYS A 91 0.16 15.47 14.77
CA CYS A 91 0.69 14.17 14.40
C CYS A 91 1.68 14.29 13.23
N ASP A 92 2.97 14.09 13.52
CA ASP A 92 4.04 14.09 12.51
C ASP A 92 3.75 13.19 11.30
N ILE A 93 3.13 12.03 11.51
CA ILE A 93 2.78 11.10 10.43
C ILE A 93 1.72 11.71 9.52
N CYS A 94 0.66 12.30 10.10
CA CYS A 94 -0.38 12.96 9.32
C CYS A 94 0.12 14.22 8.62
N LEU A 95 1.06 14.96 9.24
CA LEU A 95 1.69 16.14 8.65
C LEU A 95 2.61 15.79 7.48
N ARG A 96 3.28 14.63 7.55
CA ARG A 96 4.13 14.11 6.46
C ARG A 96 3.35 13.35 5.40
N ARG A 97 2.13 12.89 5.71
CA ARG A 97 1.30 12.13 4.78
C ARG A 97 0.89 13.02 3.62
N LEU A 98 1.34 12.62 2.43
CA LEU A 98 0.96 13.26 1.18
C LEU A 98 -0.54 13.16 0.94
N ALA A 99 -1.12 14.11 0.19
CA ALA A 99 -2.54 14.10 -0.15
C ALA A 99 -2.98 12.82 -0.88
N THR A 100 -2.06 12.22 -1.64
CA THR A 100 -2.28 10.97 -2.39
C THR A 100 -1.07 10.05 -2.28
N PRO A 101 -1.24 8.70 -2.31
CA PRO A 101 -0.14 7.73 -2.27
C PRO A 101 0.89 7.92 -3.40
N PHE A 102 0.42 8.28 -4.59
CA PHE A 102 1.25 8.70 -5.71
C PHE A 102 0.97 10.16 -6.02
N PRO A 103 1.71 11.11 -5.40
CA PRO A 103 1.60 12.50 -5.81
C PRO A 103 1.91 12.61 -7.32
N PRO A 104 1.28 13.55 -8.05
CA PRO A 104 1.72 13.86 -9.40
C PRO A 104 3.19 14.27 -9.32
N ASP A 105 4.01 13.81 -10.27
CA ASP A 105 5.40 14.20 -10.37
C ASP A 105 5.46 15.73 -10.36
N VAL A 106 5.89 16.30 -9.25
CA VAL A 106 6.08 17.74 -9.11
C VAL A 106 7.29 18.03 -9.95
N PHE A 107 7.07 18.29 -11.24
CA PHE A 107 8.03 18.99 -12.07
C PHE A 107 8.21 20.36 -11.41
N SER A 108 9.22 20.44 -10.54
CA SER A 108 9.77 21.70 -10.08
C SER A 108 10.22 22.46 -11.31
N GLY A 109 9.37 23.38 -11.78
CA GLY A 109 9.76 24.45 -12.69
C GLY A 109 10.57 25.51 -11.97
#